data_AF-A0A0S6XBB5-F1
#
_entry.id   AF-A0A0S6XBB5-F1
#
_cell.length_a   1.000
_cell.length_b   1.000
_cell.length_c   1.000
_cell.angle_alpha   90.00
_cell.angle_beta   90.00
_cell.angle_gamma   90.00
#
_symmetry.space_group_name_H-M   'P 1'
#
loop_
_entity.id
_entity.type
_entity.pdbx_description
1 polymer ?
#
loop_
_entity_poly.entity_id
_entity_poly.type
_entity_poly.pdbx_seq_one_letter_code
_entity_poly.pdbx_strand_id
1 'polypeptide(L)'
;MIADTAEFKSSFFQSVMNTYNNATQLTIYEDRAKQANQFSKFLEGWNATLSADDGTATRPPFKWNIDLVEPKSLALDPQQEIAQVARMINAHNAAITTGKANDRAIPYRFETNRKYTGYLIAPFYSCKLKALLVPDSDVDPDDIRPLADSIMLSFDPPRHDVLARAGGTGAKQEWRTVAVGSYRNNIWAVRVEPVESNRPHPTDRFPIVILGHLRKAKTSEARSIRDWIPIPADKQVVFPTEVGDKALVRIVEDRQNSTTGNQLTTNDVRVNDRPQRRDRRRPLRTGVAPDQSSADDSEAHPPRSYQRPRGNRGSSSSAYAAIRAARDRGPPYAQHQGRGGRGRGRGGRGGSGMYRSLDDAGNHGYSEAQGMQY
;
A
#
# COMPACT_ATOMS: atom_id res chain seq x y z
N MET A 1 -18.77 -2.49 -34.02
CA MET A 1 -18.02 -2.01 -32.85
C MET A 1 -17.33 -3.21 -32.28
N ILE A 2 -16.00 -3.20 -32.22
CA ILE A 2 -15.24 -4.30 -31.61
C ILE A 2 -15.20 -4.02 -30.11
N ALA A 3 -15.71 -4.95 -29.30
CA ALA A 3 -15.94 -4.74 -27.87
C ALA A 3 -14.78 -5.26 -27.00
N ASP A 4 -13.90 -6.10 -27.56
CA ASP A 4 -12.79 -6.74 -26.87
C ASP A 4 -11.51 -6.74 -27.74
N THR A 5 -10.36 -6.51 -27.14
CA THR A 5 -9.03 -6.56 -27.75
C THR A 5 -8.75 -7.89 -28.42
N ALA A 6 -9.20 -8.98 -27.80
CA ALA A 6 -9.03 -10.33 -28.35
C ALA A 6 -9.79 -10.46 -29.67
N GLU A 7 -10.99 -9.91 -29.75
CA GLU A 7 -11.81 -9.91 -30.97
C GLU A 7 -11.16 -9.05 -32.07
N PHE A 8 -10.59 -7.89 -31.70
CA PHE A 8 -9.83 -7.05 -32.63
C PHE A 8 -8.64 -7.80 -33.23
N LYS A 9 -7.81 -8.40 -32.36
CA LYS A 9 -6.63 -9.17 -32.78
C LYS A 9 -7.01 -10.37 -33.64
N SER A 10 -8.05 -11.12 -33.29
CA SER A 10 -8.57 -12.23 -34.09
C SER A 10 -9.04 -11.79 -35.48
N SER A 11 -9.77 -10.67 -35.58
CA SER A 11 -10.19 -10.08 -36.85
C SER A 11 -8.98 -9.60 -37.68
N PHE A 12 -7.96 -9.07 -37.02
CA PHE A 12 -6.70 -8.71 -37.67
C PHE A 12 -5.99 -9.97 -38.23
N PHE A 13 -5.86 -11.05 -37.45
CA PHE A 13 -5.28 -12.31 -37.96
C PHE A 13 -6.04 -12.85 -39.15
N GLN A 14 -7.37 -12.78 -39.12
CA GLN A 14 -8.22 -13.16 -40.24
C GLN A 14 -7.90 -12.34 -41.49
N SER A 15 -7.80 -11.02 -41.32
CA SER A 15 -7.50 -10.08 -42.41
C SER A 15 -6.10 -10.31 -42.99
N VAL A 16 -5.09 -10.51 -42.14
CA VAL A 16 -3.71 -10.80 -42.56
C VAL A 16 -3.65 -12.10 -43.35
N MET A 17 -4.21 -13.19 -42.82
CA MET A 17 -4.13 -14.50 -43.46
C MET A 17 -4.99 -14.59 -44.74
N ASN A 18 -6.07 -13.82 -44.86
CA ASN A 18 -6.80 -13.69 -46.12
C ASN A 18 -6.06 -12.83 -47.15
N THR A 19 -5.29 -11.84 -46.71
CA THR A 19 -4.46 -11.01 -47.60
C THR A 19 -3.26 -11.81 -48.14
N TYR A 20 -2.58 -12.56 -47.26
CA TYR A 20 -1.49 -13.45 -47.63
C TYR A 20 -2.01 -14.88 -47.80
N ASN A 21 -2.87 -15.10 -48.80
CA ASN A 21 -3.56 -16.38 -49.05
C ASN A 21 -2.61 -17.59 -49.23
N ASN A 22 -1.39 -17.37 -49.70
CA ASN A 22 -0.36 -18.39 -49.87
C ASN A 22 0.39 -18.76 -48.57
N ALA A 23 0.22 -17.99 -47.49
CA ALA A 23 0.87 -18.28 -46.22
C ALA A 23 0.25 -19.56 -45.62
N THR A 24 1.05 -20.61 -45.44
CA THR A 24 0.58 -21.91 -44.92
C THR A 24 0.76 -22.05 -43.41
N GLN A 25 1.40 -21.06 -42.76
CA GLN A 25 1.68 -21.06 -41.34
C GLN A 25 1.52 -19.66 -40.72
N LEU A 26 0.94 -19.61 -39.52
CA LEU A 26 0.88 -18.41 -38.67
C LEU A 26 1.52 -18.71 -37.30
N THR A 27 2.55 -17.97 -36.91
CA THR A 27 3.11 -18.04 -35.56
C THR A 27 2.81 -16.75 -34.81
N ILE A 28 2.21 -16.88 -33.62
CA ILE A 28 1.84 -15.76 -32.75
C ILE A 28 2.69 -15.85 -31.48
N TYR A 29 3.35 -14.74 -31.15
CA TYR A 29 4.04 -14.57 -29.88
C TYR A 29 3.15 -13.72 -28.98
N GLU A 30 2.61 -14.30 -27.90
CA GLU A 30 1.68 -13.63 -26.99
C GLU A 30 2.20 -13.79 -25.56
N ASP A 31 2.12 -12.73 -24.75
CA ASP A 31 2.63 -12.72 -23.37
C ASP A 31 1.53 -13.03 -22.34
N ARG A 32 0.26 -13.01 -22.76
CA ARG A 32 -0.90 -13.28 -21.90
C ARG A 32 -1.51 -14.64 -22.18
N ALA A 33 -1.34 -15.58 -21.24
CA ALA A 33 -1.90 -16.94 -21.35
C ALA A 33 -3.40 -16.97 -21.66
N LYS A 34 -4.18 -16.06 -21.05
CA LYS A 34 -5.62 -15.96 -21.33
C LYS A 34 -5.92 -15.56 -22.79
N GLN A 35 -5.16 -14.63 -23.36
CA GLN A 35 -5.32 -14.22 -24.76
C GLN A 35 -4.83 -15.32 -25.71
N ALA A 36 -3.71 -15.96 -25.39
CA ALA A 36 -3.20 -17.12 -26.12
C ALA A 36 -4.27 -18.24 -26.23
N ASN A 37 -4.92 -18.58 -25.12
CA ASN A 37 -6.01 -19.57 -25.10
C ASN A 37 -7.22 -19.14 -25.94
N GLN A 38 -7.56 -17.84 -25.96
CA GLN A 38 -8.62 -17.32 -26.82
C GLN A 38 -8.26 -17.42 -28.30
N PHE A 39 -7.00 -17.12 -28.67
CA PHE A 39 -6.53 -17.26 -30.05
C PHE A 39 -6.49 -18.71 -30.51
N SER A 40 -6.08 -19.65 -29.65
CA SER A 40 -6.11 -21.10 -29.96
C SER A 40 -7.52 -21.51 -30.38
N LYS A 41 -8.52 -21.22 -29.54
CA LYS A 41 -9.93 -21.54 -29.81
C LYS A 41 -10.44 -20.87 -31.09
N PHE A 42 -10.07 -19.62 -31.32
CA PHE A 42 -10.44 -18.89 -32.53
C PHE A 42 -9.84 -19.54 -33.79
N LEU A 43 -8.54 -19.85 -33.79
CA LEU A 43 -7.84 -20.43 -34.94
C LEU A 43 -8.29 -21.87 -35.22
N GLU A 44 -8.59 -22.66 -34.19
CA GLU A 44 -9.22 -23.98 -34.33
C GLU A 44 -10.59 -23.88 -35.00
N GLY A 45 -11.45 -23.01 -34.48
CA GLY A 45 -12.78 -22.78 -35.04
C GLY A 45 -12.71 -22.29 -36.49
N TRP A 46 -11.77 -21.39 -36.79
CA TRP A 46 -11.60 -20.87 -38.13
C TRP A 46 -11.09 -21.94 -39.13
N ASN A 47 -10.08 -22.74 -38.74
CA ASN A 47 -9.63 -23.86 -39.57
C ASN A 47 -10.72 -24.90 -39.80
N ALA A 48 -11.58 -25.16 -38.81
CA ALA A 48 -12.73 -26.06 -38.98
C ALA A 48 -13.69 -25.51 -40.04
N THR A 49 -13.98 -24.20 -40.04
CA THR A 49 -14.80 -23.57 -41.09
C THR A 49 -14.14 -23.68 -42.47
N LEU A 50 -12.83 -23.44 -42.58
CA LEU A 50 -12.10 -23.58 -43.84
C LEU A 50 -12.05 -25.02 -44.35
N SER A 51 -12.17 -26.01 -43.46
CA SER A 51 -12.15 -27.44 -43.81
C SER A 51 -13.54 -27.98 -44.20
N ALA A 52 -14.60 -27.38 -43.69
CA ALA A 52 -15.98 -27.81 -43.91
C ALA A 52 -16.61 -27.20 -45.18
N ASP A 53 -15.91 -26.31 -45.88
CA ASP A 53 -16.47 -25.52 -46.97
C ASP A 53 -16.39 -26.26 -48.31
N ASP A 54 -17.55 -26.43 -48.98
CA ASP A 54 -17.75 -27.17 -50.24
C ASP A 54 -17.25 -26.40 -51.49
N GLY A 55 -16.16 -25.64 -51.37
CA GLY A 55 -15.50 -24.94 -52.48
C GLY A 55 -15.67 -23.42 -52.51
N THR A 56 -16.26 -22.81 -51.48
CA THR A 56 -16.34 -21.33 -51.34
C THR A 56 -15.25 -20.72 -50.48
N ALA A 57 -14.38 -21.54 -49.88
CA ALA A 57 -13.35 -21.06 -48.97
C ALA A 57 -12.30 -20.24 -49.72
N THR A 58 -11.97 -19.07 -49.18
CA THR A 58 -10.98 -18.15 -49.76
C THR A 58 -9.54 -18.69 -49.70
N ARG A 59 -9.30 -19.71 -48.87
CA ARG A 59 -7.98 -20.34 -48.66
C ARG A 59 -8.12 -21.72 -47.99
N PRO A 60 -7.13 -22.62 -48.14
CA PRO A 60 -7.09 -23.85 -47.37
C PRO A 60 -6.79 -23.59 -45.88
N PRO A 61 -7.14 -24.56 -44.99
CA PRO A 61 -6.69 -24.57 -43.60
C PRO A 61 -5.17 -24.47 -43.49
N PHE A 62 -4.68 -23.89 -42.40
CA PHE A 62 -3.25 -23.62 -42.22
C PHE A 62 -2.73 -24.06 -40.85
N LYS A 63 -1.42 -24.25 -40.76
CA LYS A 63 -0.77 -24.53 -39.48
C LYS A 63 -0.70 -23.26 -38.65
N TRP A 64 -0.95 -23.34 -37.37
CA TRP A 64 -0.71 -22.22 -36.48
C TRP A 64 0.04 -22.67 -35.24
N ASN A 65 0.81 -21.75 -34.67
CA ASN A 65 1.50 -21.92 -33.40
C ASN A 65 1.32 -20.67 -32.55
N ILE A 66 1.11 -20.85 -31.26
CA ILE A 66 1.06 -19.75 -30.30
C ILE A 66 2.15 -20.01 -29.27
N ASP A 67 3.21 -19.24 -29.35
CA ASP A 67 4.30 -19.28 -28.39
C ASP A 67 3.99 -18.30 -27.26
N LEU A 68 3.72 -18.85 -26.08
CA LEU A 68 3.57 -18.04 -24.86
C LEU A 68 4.95 -17.51 -24.48
N VAL A 69 5.15 -16.22 -24.69
CA VAL A 69 6.42 -15.56 -24.36
C VAL A 69 6.37 -15.15 -22.91
N GLU A 70 7.24 -15.74 -22.10
CA GLU A 70 7.41 -15.26 -20.73
C GLU A 70 7.88 -13.80 -20.77
N PRO A 71 7.19 -12.88 -20.07
CA PRO A 71 7.63 -11.50 -20.01
C PRO A 71 9.01 -11.47 -19.34
N LYS A 72 10.05 -11.15 -20.12
CA LYS A 72 11.33 -10.70 -19.55
C LYS A 72 11.00 -9.49 -18.67
N SER A 73 11.26 -9.58 -17.37
CA SER A 73 10.95 -8.55 -16.37
C SER A 73 11.04 -7.14 -16.96
N LEU A 74 9.88 -6.56 -17.27
CA LEU A 74 9.78 -5.17 -17.74
C LEU A 74 10.05 -4.18 -16.59
N ALA A 75 10.05 -4.67 -15.36
CA ALA A 75 10.34 -3.89 -14.18
C ALA A 75 11.85 -3.83 -13.94
N LEU A 76 12.35 -2.61 -13.76
CA LEU A 76 13.66 -2.37 -13.17
C LEU A 76 13.68 -2.91 -11.74
N ASP A 77 14.89 -3.09 -11.18
CA ASP A 77 14.99 -3.25 -9.73
C ASP A 77 14.26 -2.08 -9.04
N PRO A 78 13.44 -2.31 -8.00
CA PRO A 78 12.61 -1.26 -7.41
C PRO A 78 13.38 0.00 -7.00
N GLN A 79 14.65 -0.13 -6.57
CA GLN A 79 15.48 1.03 -6.23
C GLN A 79 15.90 1.80 -7.48
N GLN A 80 16.27 1.09 -8.55
CA GLN A 80 16.58 1.70 -9.84
C GLN A 80 15.36 2.40 -10.43
N GLU A 81 14.18 1.80 -10.30
CA GLU A 81 12.94 2.38 -10.77
C GLU A 81 12.62 3.69 -10.03
N ILE A 82 12.67 3.70 -8.69
CA ILE A 82 12.52 4.95 -7.92
C ILE A 82 13.52 5.98 -8.39
N ALA A 83 14.79 5.60 -8.57
CA ALA A 83 15.84 6.53 -8.97
C ALA A 83 15.56 7.16 -10.34
N GLN A 84 15.07 6.38 -11.31
CA GLN A 84 14.70 6.91 -12.63
C GLN A 84 13.46 7.81 -12.55
N VAL A 85 12.42 7.39 -11.84
CA VAL A 85 11.21 8.21 -11.66
C VAL A 85 11.53 9.50 -10.91
N ALA A 86 12.39 9.45 -9.88
CA ALA A 86 12.88 10.62 -9.15
C ALA A 86 13.59 11.60 -10.08
N ARG A 87 14.46 11.08 -10.95
CA ARG A 87 15.17 11.88 -11.94
C ARG A 87 14.20 12.56 -12.90
N MET A 88 13.18 11.85 -13.38
CA MET A 88 12.15 12.41 -14.26
C MET A 88 11.33 13.51 -13.58
N ILE A 89 10.89 13.28 -12.33
CA ILE A 89 10.18 14.28 -11.53
C ILE A 89 11.04 15.53 -11.32
N ASN A 90 12.32 15.36 -10.94
CA ASN A 90 13.23 16.47 -10.72
C ASN A 90 13.47 17.29 -12.00
N ALA A 91 13.66 16.62 -13.15
CA ALA A 91 13.84 17.29 -14.43
C ALA A 91 12.57 18.08 -14.84
N HIS A 92 11.38 17.48 -14.65
CA HIS A 92 10.09 18.11 -14.89
C HIS A 92 9.88 19.35 -14.01
N ASN A 93 10.09 19.21 -12.70
CA ASN A 93 9.96 20.32 -11.75
C ASN A 93 10.99 21.43 -12.02
N ALA A 94 12.21 21.09 -12.45
CA ALA A 94 13.20 22.06 -12.89
C ALA A 94 12.76 22.82 -14.16
N ALA A 95 12.15 22.14 -15.13
CA ALA A 95 11.60 22.79 -16.32
C ALA A 95 10.47 23.78 -16.00
N ILE A 96 9.61 23.45 -15.01
CA ILE A 96 8.57 24.36 -14.51
C ILE A 96 9.19 25.60 -13.86
N THR A 97 10.09 25.40 -12.91
CA THR A 97 10.71 26.51 -12.15
C THR A 97 11.57 27.42 -13.03
N THR A 98 12.14 26.90 -14.12
CA THR A 98 12.91 27.68 -15.11
C THR A 98 12.07 28.28 -16.24
N GLY A 99 10.75 28.12 -16.22
CA GLY A 99 9.85 28.65 -17.25
C GLY A 99 9.99 27.99 -18.63
N LYS A 100 10.60 26.81 -18.70
CA LYS A 100 10.76 26.03 -19.94
C LYS A 100 9.63 25.04 -20.19
N ALA A 101 8.81 24.78 -19.18
CA ALA A 101 7.62 23.95 -19.29
C ALA A 101 6.41 24.76 -19.78
N ASN A 102 5.36 24.07 -20.20
CA ASN A 102 4.07 24.68 -20.55
C ASN A 102 3.46 25.40 -19.33
N ASP A 103 2.79 26.54 -19.54
CA ASP A 103 2.15 27.37 -18.50
C ASP A 103 1.16 26.62 -17.60
N ARG A 104 0.66 25.47 -18.06
CA ARG A 104 -0.27 24.59 -17.30
C ARG A 104 0.43 23.44 -16.58
N ALA A 105 1.75 23.34 -16.63
CA ALA A 105 2.49 22.25 -16.01
C ALA A 105 2.48 22.37 -14.47
N ILE A 106 2.22 21.26 -13.79
CA ILE A 106 2.10 21.18 -12.32
C ILE A 106 3.30 20.38 -11.80
N PRO A 107 3.96 20.81 -10.70
CA PRO A 107 5.04 20.03 -10.10
C PRO A 107 4.53 18.73 -9.47
N TYR A 108 5.41 17.73 -9.39
CA TYR A 108 5.11 16.43 -8.78
C TYR A 108 6.09 16.09 -7.66
N ARG A 109 5.69 15.23 -6.74
CA ARG A 109 6.55 14.67 -5.69
C ARG A 109 6.18 13.23 -5.37
N PHE A 110 7.06 12.53 -4.67
CA PHE A 110 6.72 11.26 -4.06
C PHE A 110 5.95 11.46 -2.75
N GLU A 111 4.93 10.65 -2.55
CA GLU A 111 4.26 10.44 -1.28
C GLU A 111 4.49 9.00 -0.85
N THR A 112 5.07 8.82 0.34
CA THR A 112 5.32 7.50 0.93
C THR A 112 4.25 7.20 1.96
N ASN A 113 3.46 6.16 1.72
CA ASN A 113 2.43 5.70 2.64
C ASN A 113 2.86 4.37 3.27
N ARG A 114 3.35 4.43 4.52
CA ARG A 114 3.71 3.24 5.28
C ARG A 114 2.47 2.38 5.52
N LYS A 115 2.57 1.10 5.18
CA LYS A 115 1.53 0.11 5.42
C LYS A 115 1.69 -0.58 6.77
N TYR A 116 2.92 -0.95 7.14
CA TYR A 116 3.26 -1.56 8.43
C TYR A 116 4.78 -1.60 8.64
N THR A 117 5.21 -1.89 9.87
CA THR A 117 6.59 -2.24 10.20
C THR A 117 6.71 -3.75 10.38
N GLY A 118 7.80 -4.35 9.91
CA GLY A 118 8.05 -5.79 10.02
C GLY A 118 9.50 -6.16 9.75
N TYR A 119 9.79 -7.45 9.87
CA TYR A 119 11.03 -8.04 9.37
C TYR A 119 10.86 -8.32 7.88
N LEU A 120 11.51 -7.53 7.03
CA LEU A 120 11.46 -7.62 5.58
C LEU A 120 12.32 -8.79 5.09
N ILE A 121 11.80 -9.53 4.12
CA ILE A 121 12.41 -10.74 3.54
C ILE A 121 12.92 -10.40 2.15
N ALA A 122 14.18 -10.69 1.87
CA ALA A 122 14.75 -10.43 0.55
C ALA A 122 14.07 -11.30 -0.54
N PRO A 123 13.94 -10.80 -1.79
CA PRO A 123 13.22 -11.49 -2.86
C PRO A 123 13.67 -12.93 -3.11
N PHE A 124 14.99 -13.20 -3.02
CA PHE A 124 15.55 -14.54 -3.16
C PHE A 124 14.94 -15.56 -2.19
N TYR A 125 14.81 -15.19 -0.92
CA TYR A 125 14.20 -16.06 0.09
C TYR A 125 12.67 -16.07 0.00
N SER A 126 12.06 -14.96 -0.43
CA SER A 126 10.63 -14.90 -0.74
C SER A 126 10.22 -16.00 -1.72
N CYS A 127 10.99 -16.22 -2.79
CA CYS A 127 10.74 -17.30 -3.75
C CYS A 127 10.82 -18.69 -3.12
N LYS A 128 11.81 -18.94 -2.27
CA LYS A 128 11.95 -20.23 -1.56
C LYS A 128 10.78 -20.49 -0.60
N LEU A 129 10.32 -19.46 0.10
CA LEU A 129 9.19 -19.56 1.02
C LEU A 129 7.88 -19.82 0.27
N LYS A 130 7.65 -19.18 -0.89
CA LYS A 130 6.47 -19.43 -1.73
C LYS A 130 6.40 -20.89 -2.21
N ALA A 131 7.53 -21.58 -2.36
CA ALA A 131 7.52 -23.01 -2.71
C ALA A 131 6.93 -23.91 -1.61
N LEU A 132 6.75 -23.41 -0.38
CA LEU A 132 6.06 -24.10 0.71
C LEU A 132 4.53 -23.95 0.62
N LEU A 133 4.02 -23.15 -0.33
CA LEU A 133 2.59 -22.97 -0.55
C LEU A 133 2.03 -24.22 -1.23
N VAL A 134 1.19 -24.95 -0.50
CA VAL A 134 0.47 -26.12 -1.01
C VAL A 134 -1.03 -25.85 -0.86
N PRO A 135 -1.70 -25.40 -1.92
CA PRO A 135 -3.15 -25.25 -1.90
C PRO A 135 -3.83 -26.61 -2.06
N ASP A 136 -5.06 -26.74 -1.56
CA ASP A 136 -5.84 -27.95 -1.81
C ASP A 136 -6.23 -28.01 -3.31
N SER A 137 -6.54 -29.22 -3.79
CA SER A 137 -6.76 -29.49 -5.22
C SER A 137 -7.95 -28.76 -5.85
N ASP A 138 -8.85 -28.19 -5.04
CA ASP A 138 -10.03 -27.44 -5.46
C ASP A 138 -9.75 -25.95 -5.72
N VAL A 139 -8.55 -25.46 -5.41
CA VAL A 139 -8.16 -24.06 -5.60
C VAL A 139 -7.33 -23.91 -6.87
N ASP A 140 -7.77 -23.01 -7.75
CA ASP A 140 -6.98 -22.59 -8.91
C ASP A 140 -5.74 -21.80 -8.43
N PRO A 141 -4.51 -22.27 -8.75
CA PRO A 141 -3.28 -21.54 -8.42
C PRO A 141 -3.26 -20.09 -8.93
N ASP A 142 -3.94 -19.80 -10.05
CA ASP A 142 -3.98 -18.45 -10.64
C ASP A 142 -4.81 -17.45 -9.82
N ASP A 143 -5.71 -17.95 -8.96
CA ASP A 143 -6.52 -17.13 -8.04
C ASP A 143 -5.76 -16.77 -6.75
N ILE A 144 -4.63 -17.44 -6.49
CA ILE A 144 -3.81 -17.22 -5.31
C ILE A 144 -2.87 -16.05 -5.58
N ARG A 145 -2.96 -15.02 -4.74
CA ARG A 145 -1.95 -13.95 -4.71
C ARG A 145 -0.78 -14.45 -3.84
N PRO A 146 0.40 -14.72 -4.41
CA PRO A 146 1.56 -15.09 -3.62
C PRO A 146 2.04 -13.89 -2.80
N LEU A 147 2.39 -14.15 -1.54
CA LEU A 147 2.92 -13.18 -0.59
C LEU A 147 4.03 -13.90 0.18
N ALA A 148 5.21 -13.32 0.41
CA ALA A 148 6.23 -13.94 1.27
C ALA A 148 7.37 -12.95 1.52
N ASP A 149 7.00 -11.71 1.81
CA ASP A 149 7.95 -10.59 1.81
C ASP A 149 8.24 -10.04 3.20
N SER A 150 7.52 -10.48 4.23
CA SER A 150 7.71 -9.96 5.58
C SER A 150 7.10 -10.82 6.68
N ILE A 151 7.66 -10.66 7.88
CA ILE A 151 7.05 -11.05 9.15
C ILE A 151 6.58 -9.75 9.82
N MET A 152 5.27 -9.55 9.88
CA MET A 152 4.69 -8.30 10.37
C MET A 152 4.88 -8.12 11.88
N LEU A 153 5.39 -6.96 12.28
CA LEU A 153 5.51 -6.55 13.68
C LEU A 153 4.28 -5.74 14.13
N SER A 154 3.97 -4.66 13.41
CA SER A 154 2.91 -3.72 13.77
C SER A 154 2.34 -3.03 12.54
N PHE A 155 1.01 -2.94 12.45
CA PHE A 155 0.34 -2.13 11.42
C PHE A 155 0.51 -0.62 11.69
N ASP A 156 0.28 -0.22 12.94
CA ASP A 156 0.52 1.14 13.39
C ASP A 156 2.03 1.38 13.61
N PRO A 157 2.50 2.65 13.60
CA PRO A 157 3.86 2.95 14.03
C PRO A 157 4.19 2.21 15.34
N PRO A 158 5.22 1.35 15.35
CA PRO A 158 5.50 0.50 16.50
C PRO A 158 5.85 1.38 17.69
N ARG A 159 5.38 1.00 18.86
CA ARG A 159 5.84 1.61 20.10
C ARG A 159 7.35 1.44 20.22
N HIS A 160 8.01 2.42 20.83
CA HIS A 160 9.47 2.43 20.98
C HIS A 160 10.00 1.14 21.65
N ASP A 161 9.26 0.58 22.60
CA ASP A 161 9.62 -0.67 23.29
C ASP A 161 9.54 -1.92 22.38
N VAL A 162 8.61 -1.95 21.44
CA VAL A 162 8.47 -3.05 20.46
C VAL A 162 9.63 -2.99 19.47
N LEU A 163 9.93 -1.79 18.97
CA LEU A 163 11.02 -1.58 18.03
C LEU A 163 12.40 -1.84 18.67
N ALA A 164 12.61 -1.40 19.91
CA ALA A 164 13.84 -1.66 20.65
C ALA A 164 14.08 -3.17 20.87
N ARG A 165 13.03 -3.93 21.21
CA ARG A 165 13.12 -5.40 21.32
C ARG A 165 13.39 -6.08 19.98
N ALA A 166 12.91 -5.52 18.87
CA ALA A 166 13.25 -5.96 17.52
C ALA A 166 14.70 -5.62 17.12
N GLY A 167 15.41 -4.81 17.92
CA GLY A 167 16.78 -4.36 17.66
C GLY A 167 16.86 -2.99 16.96
N GLY A 168 15.75 -2.31 16.70
CA GLY A 168 15.70 -1.08 15.93
C GLY A 168 15.49 -1.30 14.44
N THR A 169 15.23 -0.21 13.70
CA THR A 169 15.18 -0.23 12.23
C THR A 169 16.56 -0.61 11.67
N GLY A 170 16.59 -1.47 10.66
CA GLY A 170 17.81 -2.01 10.05
C GLY A 170 18.40 -3.22 10.80
N ALA A 171 17.82 -3.62 11.93
CA ALA A 171 18.30 -4.78 12.66
C ALA A 171 18.06 -6.07 11.87
N LYS A 172 19.08 -6.92 11.80
CA LYS A 172 19.01 -8.21 11.11
C LYS A 172 18.68 -9.34 12.06
N GLN A 173 17.84 -10.26 11.62
CA GLN A 173 17.44 -11.45 12.37
C GLN A 173 17.30 -12.65 11.42
N GLU A 174 17.89 -13.77 11.79
CA GLU A 174 17.69 -15.04 11.10
C GLU A 174 16.49 -15.80 11.68
N TRP A 175 15.72 -16.39 10.78
CA TRP A 175 14.52 -17.16 11.07
C TRP A 175 14.60 -18.53 10.41
N ARG A 176 14.01 -19.54 11.03
CA ARG A 176 13.72 -20.83 10.39
C ARG A 176 12.23 -21.09 10.34
N THR A 177 11.78 -21.76 9.28
CA THR A 177 10.41 -22.26 9.16
C THR A 177 10.19 -23.50 10.03
N VAL A 178 9.06 -23.58 10.71
CA VAL A 178 8.76 -24.64 11.69
C VAL A 178 7.50 -25.43 11.33
N ALA A 179 6.45 -24.76 10.85
CA ALA A 179 5.19 -25.41 10.52
C ALA A 179 4.46 -24.63 9.42
N VAL A 180 3.75 -25.32 8.53
CA VAL A 180 2.83 -24.71 7.56
C VAL A 180 1.39 -24.84 8.05
N GLY A 181 0.52 -23.93 7.64
CA GLY A 181 -0.90 -24.03 7.94
C GLY A 181 -1.73 -23.18 6.99
N SER A 182 -3.02 -23.48 6.95
CA SER A 182 -3.99 -22.74 6.14
C SER A 182 -5.19 -22.33 6.99
N TYR A 183 -5.84 -21.23 6.60
CA TYR A 183 -7.12 -20.81 7.17
C TYR A 183 -8.17 -20.91 6.09
N ARG A 184 -9.22 -21.71 6.31
CA ARG A 184 -10.37 -21.85 5.39
C ARG A 184 -9.98 -22.06 3.92
N ASN A 185 -8.82 -22.67 3.67
CA ASN A 185 -8.22 -22.84 2.34
C ASN A 185 -8.20 -21.53 1.50
N ASN A 186 -8.06 -20.37 2.17
CA ASN A 186 -8.06 -19.05 1.53
C ASN A 186 -6.83 -18.21 1.87
N ILE A 187 -6.07 -18.60 2.89
CA ILE A 187 -4.81 -18.01 3.33
C ILE A 187 -3.88 -19.16 3.71
N TRP A 188 -2.65 -19.12 3.22
CA TRP A 188 -1.60 -20.05 3.55
C TRP A 188 -0.46 -19.30 4.23
N ALA A 189 0.09 -19.86 5.30
CA ALA A 189 1.16 -19.25 6.07
C ALA A 189 2.14 -20.30 6.58
N VAL A 190 3.34 -19.83 6.90
CA VAL A 190 4.36 -20.60 7.59
C VAL A 190 4.68 -19.93 8.93
N ARG A 191 4.69 -20.72 9.99
CA ARG A 191 5.19 -20.32 11.30
C ARG A 191 6.70 -20.38 11.29
N VAL A 192 7.32 -19.35 11.86
CA VAL A 192 8.77 -19.24 11.93
C VAL A 192 9.22 -19.01 13.37
N GLU A 193 10.50 -19.25 13.62
CA GLU A 193 11.14 -18.97 14.90
C GLU A 193 12.57 -18.47 14.68
N PRO A 194 13.11 -17.65 15.59
CA PRO A 194 14.47 -17.15 15.45
C PRO A 194 15.46 -18.31 15.58
N VAL A 195 16.50 -18.32 14.73
CA VAL A 195 17.56 -19.34 14.80
C VAL A 195 18.40 -19.17 16.06
N GLU A 196 18.68 -17.93 16.44
CA GLU A 196 19.39 -17.58 17.66
C GLU A 196 18.41 -17.05 18.72
N SER A 197 18.37 -17.71 19.88
CA SER A 197 17.44 -17.43 20.99
C SER A 197 17.63 -16.06 21.67
N ASN A 198 18.68 -15.31 21.31
CA ASN A 198 19.07 -14.08 22.01
C ASN A 198 18.12 -12.91 21.76
N ARG A 199 17.24 -12.98 20.74
CA ARG A 199 16.21 -11.98 20.48
C ARG A 199 14.85 -12.65 20.24
N PRO A 200 14.06 -12.87 21.30
CA PRO A 200 12.70 -13.38 21.12
C PRO A 200 11.88 -12.38 20.30
N HIS A 201 10.93 -12.92 19.53
CA HIS A 201 10.02 -12.09 18.76
C HIS A 201 9.27 -11.11 19.70
N PRO A 202 9.19 -9.80 19.39
CA PRO A 202 8.69 -8.79 20.34
C PRO A 202 7.22 -8.88 20.72
N THR A 203 6.45 -9.76 20.05
CA THR A 203 5.01 -9.90 20.27
C THR A 203 4.69 -11.25 20.91
N ASP A 204 3.62 -11.30 21.72
CA ASP A 204 3.19 -12.51 22.45
C ASP A 204 2.64 -13.63 21.54
N ARG A 205 2.69 -13.43 20.22
CA ARG A 205 2.26 -14.43 19.24
C ARG A 205 3.46 -14.94 18.48
N PHE A 206 3.42 -16.21 18.09
CA PHE A 206 4.43 -16.76 17.22
C PHE A 206 4.45 -16.00 15.88
N PRO A 207 5.65 -15.71 15.34
CA PRO A 207 5.77 -15.02 14.07
C PRO A 207 5.36 -15.92 12.92
N ILE A 208 4.71 -15.31 11.92
CA ILE A 208 4.23 -15.98 10.73
C ILE A 208 4.64 -15.21 9.49
N VAL A 209 4.98 -15.93 8.42
CA VAL A 209 5.06 -15.40 7.06
C VAL A 209 3.83 -15.89 6.31
N ILE A 210 3.04 -14.98 5.77
CA ILE A 210 1.94 -15.34 4.88
C ILE A 210 2.57 -15.70 3.53
N LEU A 211 2.26 -16.89 3.01
CA LEU A 211 2.76 -17.45 1.75
C LEU A 211 1.88 -17.08 0.54
N GLY A 212 0.59 -16.89 0.80
CA GLY A 212 -0.35 -16.45 -0.21
C GLY A 212 -1.76 -16.38 0.33
N HIS A 213 -2.64 -15.76 -0.44
CA HIS A 213 -4.05 -15.65 -0.11
C HIS A 213 -4.91 -15.44 -1.35
N LEU A 214 -6.17 -15.85 -1.29
CA LEU A 214 -7.16 -15.53 -2.32
C LEU A 214 -7.48 -14.03 -2.30
N ARG A 215 -7.88 -13.47 -3.45
CA ARG A 215 -8.12 -12.01 -3.60
C ARG A 215 -9.08 -11.39 -2.58
N LYS A 216 -10.08 -12.15 -2.10
CA LYS A 216 -11.08 -11.66 -1.13
C LYS A 216 -10.68 -11.90 0.33
N ALA A 217 -9.60 -12.63 0.57
CA ALA A 217 -9.16 -12.99 1.92
C ALA A 217 -8.40 -11.83 2.57
N LYS A 218 -8.64 -11.62 3.87
CA LYS A 218 -7.94 -10.60 4.65
C LYS A 218 -6.72 -11.23 5.30
N THR A 219 -5.53 -10.73 5.01
CA THR A 219 -4.26 -11.24 5.57
C THR A 219 -4.22 -11.25 7.10
N SER A 220 -5.00 -10.39 7.77
CA SER A 220 -5.16 -10.41 9.23
C SER A 220 -5.77 -11.71 9.78
N GLU A 221 -6.53 -12.45 8.97
CA GLU A 221 -7.14 -13.73 9.35
C GLU A 221 -6.11 -14.88 9.42
N ALA A 222 -4.88 -14.69 8.92
CA ALA A 222 -3.79 -15.67 9.08
C ALA A 222 -3.51 -16.00 10.57
N ARG A 223 -3.84 -15.07 11.48
CA ARG A 223 -3.74 -15.28 12.93
C ARG A 223 -4.76 -16.27 13.49
N SER A 224 -5.75 -16.67 12.70
CA SER A 224 -6.79 -17.63 13.07
C SER A 224 -6.48 -19.07 12.66
N ILE A 225 -5.34 -19.32 12.02
CA ILE A 225 -4.85 -20.67 11.70
C ILE A 225 -4.63 -21.45 13.00
N ARG A 226 -5.30 -22.59 13.13
CA ARG A 226 -5.17 -23.51 14.27
C ARG A 226 -4.43 -24.79 13.90
N ASP A 227 -4.64 -25.26 12.68
CA ASP A 227 -4.10 -26.51 12.18
C ASP A 227 -2.73 -26.24 11.55
N TRP A 228 -1.69 -26.42 12.37
CA TRP A 228 -0.29 -26.25 11.97
C TRP A 228 0.36 -27.62 11.78
N ILE A 229 0.87 -27.87 10.58
CA ILE A 229 1.57 -29.10 10.21
C ILE A 229 3.08 -28.84 10.31
N PRO A 230 3.81 -29.55 11.20
CA PRO A 230 5.25 -29.38 11.33
C PRO A 230 6.01 -29.63 10.03
N ILE A 231 7.02 -28.82 9.76
CA ILE A 231 7.94 -28.98 8.63
C ILE A 231 9.11 -29.88 9.07
N PRO A 232 9.34 -31.01 8.38
CA PRO A 232 10.51 -31.86 8.60
C PRO A 232 11.83 -31.10 8.51
N ALA A 233 12.82 -31.47 9.32
CA ALA A 233 14.08 -30.72 9.47
C ALA A 233 14.84 -30.51 8.13
N ASP A 234 14.76 -31.48 7.22
CA ASP A 234 15.35 -31.43 5.88
C ASP A 234 14.68 -30.42 4.94
N LYS A 235 13.45 -30.01 5.25
CA LYS A 235 12.65 -29.06 4.45
C LYS A 235 12.54 -27.67 5.09
N GLN A 236 13.19 -27.46 6.22
CA GLN A 236 13.18 -26.16 6.88
C GLN A 236 14.01 -25.15 6.08
N VAL A 237 13.43 -23.99 5.82
CA VAL A 237 14.10 -22.87 5.18
C VAL A 237 14.61 -21.92 6.26
N VAL A 238 15.92 -21.67 6.26
CA VAL A 238 16.55 -20.62 7.06
C VAL A 238 16.74 -19.38 6.19
N PHE A 239 16.36 -18.22 6.69
CA PHE A 239 16.46 -16.97 5.95
C PHE A 239 16.72 -15.76 6.86
N PRO A 240 17.55 -14.81 6.41
CA PRO A 240 17.75 -13.54 7.08
C PRO A 240 16.60 -12.58 6.77
N THR A 241 16.38 -11.64 7.69
CA THR A 241 15.44 -10.54 7.54
C THR A 241 16.04 -9.25 8.08
N GLU A 242 15.44 -8.12 7.73
CA GLU A 242 15.82 -6.80 8.24
C GLU A 242 14.59 -6.04 8.73
N VAL A 243 14.65 -5.42 9.91
CA VAL A 243 13.53 -4.62 10.45
C VAL A 243 13.36 -3.36 9.61
N GLY A 244 12.19 -3.17 9.03
CA GLY A 244 11.90 -2.01 8.19
C GLY A 244 10.42 -1.71 8.06
N ASP A 245 10.13 -0.57 7.45
CA ASP A 245 8.78 -0.18 7.08
C ASP A 245 8.49 -0.69 5.68
N LYS A 246 7.38 -1.43 5.54
CA LYS A 246 6.81 -1.70 4.23
C LYS A 246 5.94 -0.52 3.83
N ALA A 247 6.25 0.11 2.71
CA ALA A 247 5.60 1.33 2.28
C ALA A 247 5.18 1.27 0.82
N LEU A 248 4.11 2.00 0.50
CA LEU A 248 3.66 2.20 -0.86
C LEU A 248 4.03 3.62 -1.28
N VAL A 249 4.80 3.76 -2.35
CA VAL A 249 5.16 5.07 -2.90
C VAL A 249 4.23 5.42 -4.05
N ARG A 250 3.74 6.67 -4.06
CA ARG A 250 2.92 7.24 -5.13
C ARG A 250 3.53 8.53 -5.62
N ILE A 251 3.27 8.87 -6.89
CA ILE A 251 3.55 10.19 -7.43
C ILE A 251 2.28 11.02 -7.25
N VAL A 252 2.43 12.21 -6.66
CA VAL A 252 1.32 13.14 -6.42
C VAL A 252 1.68 14.53 -6.90
N GLU A 253 0.67 15.32 -7.24
CA GLU A 253 0.85 16.75 -7.51
C GLU A 253 1.40 17.44 -6.26
N ASP A 254 2.45 18.21 -6.42
CA ASP A 254 3.02 19.03 -5.35
C ASP A 254 2.21 20.32 -5.21
N ARG A 255 1.02 20.18 -4.61
CA ARG A 255 0.20 21.33 -4.21
C ARG A 255 0.82 21.88 -2.93
N GLN A 256 1.42 23.08 -3.03
CA GLN A 256 2.15 23.79 -1.98
C GLN A 256 1.39 24.05 -0.65
N ASN A 257 0.15 23.53 -0.48
CA ASN A 257 -0.70 23.72 0.70
C ASN A 257 -0.98 22.43 1.51
N SER A 258 -0.26 21.33 1.32
CA SER A 258 -0.41 20.13 2.16
C SER A 258 0.73 20.01 3.19
N THR A 259 0.49 20.51 4.40
CA THR A 259 1.41 20.53 5.56
C THR A 259 1.63 19.14 6.19
N THR A 260 1.39 18.05 5.49
CA THR A 260 1.45 16.70 6.07
C THR A 260 1.99 15.70 5.06
N GLY A 261 3.31 15.54 5.03
CA GLY A 261 3.96 14.47 4.28
C GLY A 261 5.45 14.50 4.55
N ASN A 262 5.95 13.49 5.27
CA ASN A 262 7.38 13.29 5.54
C ASN A 262 8.15 13.36 4.22
N GLN A 263 8.90 14.45 4.05
CA GLN A 263 9.77 14.65 2.91
C GLN A 263 10.94 13.67 3.02
N LEU A 264 11.14 12.86 1.99
CA LEU A 264 12.44 12.24 1.74
C LEU A 264 13.36 13.34 1.20
N THR A 265 14.02 14.09 2.08
CA THR A 265 15.20 14.86 1.71
C THR A 265 16.41 13.95 1.90
N THR A 266 17.01 13.53 0.79
CA THR A 266 18.36 13.00 0.79
C THR A 266 19.32 14.15 1.07
N ASN A 267 20.13 14.00 2.12
CA ASN A 267 21.24 14.86 2.56
C ASN A 267 20.88 16.10 3.39
N ASP A 268 21.03 15.97 4.72
CA ASP A 268 21.62 17.05 5.51
C ASP A 268 22.47 16.45 6.64
N VAL A 269 23.75 16.26 6.34
CA VAL A 269 24.80 16.34 7.35
C VAL A 269 24.93 17.83 7.69
N ARG A 270 24.34 18.27 8.80
CA ARG A 270 24.64 19.59 9.37
C ARG A 270 25.02 19.46 10.84
N VAL A 271 26.34 19.41 10.98
CA VAL A 271 27.21 19.86 12.05
C VAL A 271 26.53 20.84 13.02
N ASN A 272 26.66 20.52 14.31
CA ASN A 272 26.47 21.40 15.45
C ASN A 272 27.04 22.81 15.19
N ASP A 273 26.21 23.85 15.29
CA ASP A 273 26.67 25.14 15.79
C ASP A 273 25.54 25.96 16.40
N ARG A 274 25.58 26.08 17.73
CA ARG A 274 24.77 27.04 18.50
C ARG A 274 25.54 28.36 18.57
N PRO A 275 24.99 29.53 18.18
CA PRO A 275 25.58 30.80 18.59
C PRO A 275 24.90 31.31 19.85
N GLN A 276 25.68 31.34 20.94
CA GLN A 276 25.49 32.21 22.09
C GLN A 276 25.33 33.66 21.62
N ARG A 277 24.27 34.35 22.06
CA ARG A 277 24.17 35.81 21.94
C ARG A 277 24.54 36.46 23.26
N ARG A 278 25.74 37.02 23.33
CA ARG A 278 26.14 38.08 24.27
C ARG A 278 26.49 39.35 23.50
N ASP A 279 26.02 40.45 24.08
CA ASP A 279 26.60 41.79 24.11
C ASP A 279 26.93 42.53 22.81
N ARG A 280 26.11 43.54 22.49
CA ARG A 280 26.63 44.83 22.00
C ARG A 280 25.91 46.01 22.67
N ARG A 281 26.68 46.70 23.50
CA ARG A 281 26.44 48.03 24.09
C ARG A 281 26.55 49.14 23.04
N ARG A 282 25.81 50.25 23.24
CA ARG A 282 26.26 51.68 23.29
C ARG A 282 25.06 52.64 23.05
N PRO A 283 25.13 53.94 23.42
CA PRO A 283 25.95 54.62 24.43
C PRO A 283 25.16 55.62 25.33
N LEU A 284 25.81 56.07 26.41
CA LEU A 284 25.39 57.14 27.34
C LEU A 284 25.77 58.54 26.83
N ARG A 285 24.97 59.58 27.14
CA ARG A 285 25.38 60.74 27.97
C ARG A 285 24.29 61.80 28.25
N THR A 286 24.23 62.22 29.53
CA THR A 286 23.98 63.57 30.12
C THR A 286 22.69 64.32 29.76
N GLY A 287 21.87 64.89 30.67
CA GLY A 287 21.92 65.16 32.11
C GLY A 287 20.80 66.15 32.50
N VAL A 288 20.74 66.51 33.79
CA VAL A 288 19.95 67.61 34.44
C VAL A 288 18.54 67.26 34.97
N ALA A 289 18.37 67.42 36.29
CA ALA A 289 17.09 67.57 37.03
C ALA A 289 16.96 69.05 37.46
N PRO A 290 15.75 69.63 37.62
CA PRO A 290 15.09 69.73 38.95
C PRO A 290 13.53 69.68 38.89
N ASP A 291 12.84 69.12 39.89
CA ASP A 291 12.16 69.76 41.05
C ASP A 291 10.83 70.51 40.77
N GLN A 292 9.88 70.34 41.70
CA GLN A 292 8.71 71.18 42.07
C GLN A 292 7.28 70.90 41.56
N SER A 293 6.44 70.68 42.58
CA SER A 293 5.12 71.30 42.88
C SER A 293 3.81 70.81 42.22
N SER A 294 2.98 70.22 43.09
CA SER A 294 1.64 70.69 43.51
C SER A 294 0.37 70.40 42.68
N ALA A 295 -0.58 69.76 43.40
CA ALA A 295 -2.05 69.98 43.44
C ALA A 295 -2.86 69.69 42.15
N ASP A 296 -4.12 69.26 42.14
CA ASP A 296 -5.16 69.13 43.16
C ASP A 296 -6.28 68.20 42.64
N ASP A 297 -7.03 67.60 43.59
CA ASP A 297 -8.47 67.22 43.61
C ASP A 297 -9.18 66.58 42.39
N SER A 298 -10.02 65.54 42.50
CA SER A 298 -11.05 65.31 43.55
C SER A 298 -11.71 63.90 43.44
N GLU A 299 -12.00 63.31 44.61
CA GLU A 299 -13.23 62.56 45.05
C GLU A 299 -13.83 61.41 44.20
N ALA A 300 -14.35 60.27 44.69
CA ALA A 300 -14.73 59.80 46.03
C ALA A 300 -14.80 58.24 46.13
N HIS A 301 -14.67 57.76 47.37
CA HIS A 301 -14.63 56.42 48.01
C HIS A 301 -15.95 55.60 48.05
N PRO A 302 -16.12 54.45 48.80
CA PRO A 302 -15.31 53.24 49.17
C PRO A 302 -16.21 51.93 49.05
N PRO A 303 -16.11 50.78 49.82
CA PRO A 303 -15.14 50.28 50.83
C PRO A 303 -14.74 48.76 50.82
N ARG A 304 -13.66 48.48 51.59
CA ARG A 304 -13.38 47.39 52.60
C ARG A 304 -13.85 45.94 52.33
N SER A 305 -12.95 44.96 52.12
CA SER A 305 -12.13 44.17 53.09
C SER A 305 -12.89 43.22 54.03
N TYR A 306 -12.65 41.90 53.97
CA TYR A 306 -12.20 41.02 55.08
C TYR A 306 -12.12 39.51 54.71
N GLN A 307 -11.02 38.86 55.16
CA GLN A 307 -10.87 37.48 55.70
C GLN A 307 -11.11 36.19 54.84
N ARG A 308 -10.01 35.60 54.32
CA ARG A 308 -9.30 34.33 54.74
C ARG A 308 -10.08 33.22 55.52
N PRO A 309 -9.55 31.96 55.68
CA PRO A 309 -9.26 30.86 54.73
C PRO A 309 -9.65 29.45 55.34
N ARG A 310 -9.36 28.33 54.65
CA ARG A 310 -9.19 26.90 55.10
C ARG A 310 -9.73 25.97 53.99
N GLY A 311 -9.16 24.84 53.59
CA GLY A 311 -8.11 24.01 54.16
C GLY A 311 -8.59 22.54 54.19
N ASN A 312 -7.77 21.64 53.63
CA ASN A 312 -7.48 20.28 54.09
C ASN A 312 -8.23 19.03 53.54
N ARG A 313 -7.39 18.01 53.27
CA ARG A 313 -7.57 16.53 53.29
C ARG A 313 -8.40 15.93 52.14
N GLY A 314 -7.96 14.91 51.40
CA GLY A 314 -6.91 13.92 51.62
C GLY A 314 -7.52 12.56 51.98
N SER A 315 -7.19 11.55 51.17
CA SER A 315 -7.02 10.13 51.52
C SER A 315 -8.15 9.10 51.26
N SER A 316 -7.69 7.95 50.74
CA SER A 316 -8.18 6.57 50.91
C SER A 316 -9.36 6.14 50.01
N SER A 317 -9.19 5.22 49.05
CA SER A 317 -8.89 3.77 49.15
C SER A 317 -10.11 2.89 49.47
N SER A 318 -10.15 1.73 48.79
CA SER A 318 -10.99 0.54 49.01
C SER A 318 -12.40 0.58 48.38
N ALA A 319 -12.71 -0.14 47.30
CA ALA A 319 -12.73 -1.59 47.06
C ALA A 319 -14.00 -2.31 47.55
N TYR A 320 -14.53 -3.14 46.64
CA TYR A 320 -15.50 -4.23 46.78
C TYR A 320 -17.01 -3.97 46.93
N ALA A 321 -17.72 -4.96 46.35
CA ALA A 321 -19.12 -5.33 46.47
C ALA A 321 -20.09 -4.63 45.48
N ALA A 322 -20.60 -5.24 44.40
CA ALA A 322 -21.29 -6.52 44.18
C ALA A 322 -22.81 -6.31 44.00
N ILE A 323 -23.42 -7.28 43.27
CA ILE A 323 -24.86 -7.64 43.21
C ILE A 323 -25.65 -6.83 42.15
N ARG A 324 -25.92 -7.39 40.96
CA ARG A 324 -26.87 -8.47 40.55
C ARG A 324 -28.32 -8.01 40.39
N ALA A 325 -28.93 -8.60 39.35
CA ALA A 325 -30.36 -8.83 39.10
C ALA A 325 -31.13 -7.65 38.50
N ALA A 326 -31.55 -7.73 37.23
CA ALA A 326 -32.79 -8.38 36.72
C ALA A 326 -33.77 -7.25 36.33
N ARG A 327 -34.68 -7.33 35.38
CA ARG A 327 -35.17 -8.32 34.40
C ARG A 327 -36.09 -7.52 33.46
N ASP A 328 -36.23 -7.99 32.23
CA ASP A 328 -37.48 -8.01 31.45
C ASP A 328 -38.44 -6.81 31.47
N ARG A 329 -38.60 -6.16 30.30
CA ARG A 329 -39.90 -6.01 29.64
C ARG A 329 -39.74 -5.49 28.21
N GLY A 330 -40.10 -6.36 27.26
CA GLY A 330 -40.37 -6.01 25.87
C GLY A 330 -41.71 -5.28 25.67
N PRO A 331 -42.16 -5.11 24.41
CA PRO A 331 -42.57 -3.83 23.84
C PRO A 331 -44.09 -3.68 23.64
N PRO A 332 -44.57 -2.55 23.07
CA PRO A 332 -45.28 -2.67 21.79
C PRO A 332 -45.19 -1.48 20.79
N TYR A 333 -45.20 -1.85 19.49
CA TYR A 333 -45.89 -1.29 18.30
C TYR A 333 -46.24 0.21 18.13
N ALA A 334 -45.85 0.77 16.97
CA ALA A 334 -46.67 1.51 15.97
C ALA A 334 -45.75 2.08 14.86
N GLN A 335 -45.72 1.58 13.62
CA GLN A 335 -46.54 1.91 12.43
C GLN A 335 -46.38 3.33 11.82
N HIS A 336 -46.38 3.34 10.47
CA HIS A 336 -46.54 4.45 9.50
C HIS A 336 -45.30 5.27 9.10
N GLN A 337 -44.76 5.08 7.88
CA GLN A 337 -45.22 5.53 6.54
C GLN A 337 -44.63 6.89 6.13
N GLY A 338 -43.81 6.86 5.06
CA GLY A 338 -44.11 7.66 3.86
C GLY A 338 -43.21 8.84 3.52
N ARG A 339 -42.90 8.91 2.21
CA ARG A 339 -42.47 10.06 1.38
C ARG A 339 -41.05 10.59 1.65
N GLY A 340 -40.11 10.47 0.71
CA GLY A 340 -40.09 11.16 -0.60
C GLY A 340 -39.36 12.50 -0.43
N GLY A 341 -38.43 12.99 -1.24
CA GLY A 341 -37.78 12.61 -2.49
C GLY A 341 -36.93 13.82 -2.94
N ARG A 342 -36.14 13.68 -4.00
CA ARG A 342 -35.49 14.75 -4.83
C ARG A 342 -34.38 15.54 -4.10
N GLY A 343 -33.18 15.77 -4.63
CA GLY A 343 -32.65 15.75 -6.00
C GLY A 343 -31.78 17.01 -6.21
N ARG A 344 -30.82 16.93 -7.15
CA ARG A 344 -29.86 17.95 -7.67
C ARG A 344 -28.49 17.98 -6.95
N GLY A 345 -27.32 17.80 -7.58
CA GLY A 345 -26.95 17.79 -9.00
C GLY A 345 -26.10 19.01 -9.39
N ARG A 346 -24.78 18.82 -9.50
CA ARG A 346 -23.77 19.57 -10.31
C ARG A 346 -22.40 18.96 -9.94
N GLY A 347 -21.53 18.46 -10.80
CA GLY A 347 -21.28 18.73 -12.21
C GLY A 347 -19.89 19.39 -12.35
N GLY A 348 -18.90 18.67 -12.88
CA GLY A 348 -17.55 19.18 -13.23
C GLY A 348 -16.50 18.07 -13.20
N ARG A 349 -16.33 17.25 -14.24
CA ARG A 349 -15.45 17.47 -15.42
C ARG A 349 -14.06 18.00 -15.07
N GLY A 350 -13.10 17.08 -15.07
CA GLY A 350 -11.65 17.32 -14.97
C GLY A 350 -10.88 16.01 -15.13
N GLY A 351 -11.11 15.31 -16.26
CA GLY A 351 -10.42 14.07 -16.58
C GLY A 351 -8.99 14.36 -17.03
N SER A 352 -8.02 14.10 -16.16
CA SER A 352 -6.60 14.03 -16.52
C SER A 352 -6.38 12.79 -17.38
N GLY A 353 -6.03 13.02 -18.65
CA GLY A 353 -5.72 11.98 -19.63
C GLY A 353 -4.38 11.32 -19.30
N MET A 354 -4.44 10.23 -18.53
CA MET A 354 -3.42 9.19 -18.56
C MET A 354 -3.77 8.25 -19.71
N TYR A 355 -2.82 8.05 -20.63
CA TYR A 355 -2.93 7.06 -21.69
C TYR A 355 -3.15 5.69 -21.03
N ARG A 356 -4.37 5.17 -21.13
CA ARG A 356 -4.75 3.81 -20.78
C ARG A 356 -5.00 3.08 -22.09
N SER A 357 -4.40 1.91 -22.23
CA SER A 357 -4.76 0.95 -23.27
C SER A 357 -6.28 0.75 -23.28
N LEU A 358 -6.85 0.68 -24.49
CA LEU A 358 -8.29 0.55 -24.75
C LEU A 358 -8.95 -0.68 -24.08
N ASP A 359 -8.15 -1.57 -23.52
CA ASP A 359 -8.53 -2.90 -23.04
C ASP A 359 -8.94 -2.92 -21.55
N ASP A 360 -8.59 -1.89 -20.78
CA ASP A 360 -8.81 -1.84 -19.32
C ASP A 360 -10.19 -1.28 -18.91
N ALA A 361 -11.09 -1.04 -19.87
CA ALA A 361 -12.40 -0.44 -19.61
C ALA A 361 -13.43 -1.42 -19.00
N GLY A 362 -13.16 -2.73 -18.99
CA GLY A 362 -14.17 -3.76 -18.72
C GLY A 362 -14.34 -4.26 -17.28
N ASN A 363 -13.41 -4.00 -16.34
CA ASN A 363 -13.42 -4.71 -15.06
C ASN A 363 -13.58 -3.76 -13.85
N HIS A 364 -14.82 -3.37 -13.56
CA HIS A 364 -15.14 -2.55 -12.39
C HIS A 364 -15.29 -3.40 -11.13
N GLY A 365 -14.22 -3.45 -10.34
CA GLY A 365 -14.24 -3.83 -8.93
C GLY A 365 -13.07 -3.15 -8.23
N TYR A 366 -13.32 -1.96 -7.64
CA TYR A 366 -12.42 -1.15 -6.81
C TYR A 366 -10.95 -1.56 -6.84
N SER A 367 -10.22 -1.06 -7.82
CA SER A 367 -8.76 -1.18 -7.89
C SER A 367 -8.14 -0.27 -6.82
N GLU A 368 -7.64 -0.90 -5.76
CA GLU A 368 -6.61 -0.28 -4.93
C GLU A 368 -5.42 -0.01 -5.84
N ALA A 369 -5.18 1.27 -6.13
CA ALA A 369 -4.20 1.75 -7.09
C ALA A 369 -2.87 1.00 -6.96
N GLN A 370 -2.38 0.46 -8.08
CA GLN A 370 -1.01 -0.01 -8.26
C GLN A 370 -0.06 1.11 -7.84
N GLY A 371 0.34 1.08 -6.58
CA GLY A 371 1.52 1.76 -6.11
C GLY A 371 2.59 0.73 -5.90
N MET A 372 3.81 1.11 -6.26
CA MET A 372 5.00 0.34 -5.99
C MET A 372 5.08 0.04 -4.49
N GLN A 373 5.16 -1.24 -4.15
CA GLN A 373 5.32 -1.71 -2.78
C GLN A 373 6.82 -1.91 -2.52
N TYR A 374 7.34 -1.28 -1.48
CA TYR A 374 8.73 -1.40 -1.01
C TYR A 374 8.75 -2.03 0.36
#